data_AF-A0A538RS60-F1
#
_entry.id   AF-A0A538RS60-F1
#
_cell.length_a   1.000
_cell.length_b   1.000
_cell.length_c   1.000
_cell.angle_alpha   90.00
_cell.angle_beta   90.00
_cell.angle_gamma   90.00
#
_symmetry.space_group_name_H-M   'P 1'
#
loop_
_entity.id
_entity.type
_entity.pdbx_description
1 polymer ?
#
loop_
_entity_poly.entity_id
_entity_poly.type
_entity_poly.pdbx_seq_one_letter_code
_entity_poly.pdbx_strand_id
1 'polypeptide(L)'
;MCADRKVGGRRLKKWRMSLFRVFDAALVRFSGPTASICPAHSIYEQLTSLPSLLDFTHTMYHVLIAAFLLLTVTEPAHAGQRQDIFRHAKAATVLIVGVNDAAHSISLGSGFFVDASGLLVTNAHVIEESARLYVYVLDREIYAAPDVVAVDPDLDLAVLRIPNAWADPLALAADPTPEGTEVIAVGYPRITDILQLGFALHATTIPAMVSGLVQGPSRTNGRVVDFLQTAGLLNFGNSGGPLVRTDSGEVAAMVVTTVPYLERAKDPHGVAIGSVMMKSGISYSIPAPAIRQWLAANHLSPSPFPLAQAQQPLPTMAEPEANRSFATGYLLQTIAMVLHGDADLLKLAIRHYCVAAELRPDAPAIVRNLGLAYASLEQWDKAVQAYGKALALAPDDPELLTDAAVAQQRSGRAEGSAALYQAALNTVDSAAEKERVHSKMRGAITHLKSAIPVDQVGRPNSDSAK
;
A
#
# COMPACT_ATOMS: atom_id res chain seq x y z
N MET A 1 33.29 -59.39 8.76
CA MET A 1 34.52 -59.10 9.53
C MET A 1 34.13 -58.25 10.73
N CYS A 2 34.74 -58.47 11.91
CA CYS A 2 34.37 -57.77 13.15
C CYS A 2 35.22 -56.52 13.37
N ALA A 3 34.64 -55.48 13.99
CA ALA A 3 35.37 -54.47 14.77
C ALA A 3 34.41 -53.84 15.80
N ASP A 4 34.62 -54.14 17.09
CA ASP A 4 33.88 -53.53 18.22
C ASP A 4 34.67 -52.32 18.77
N ARG A 5 33.97 -51.31 19.30
CA ARG A 5 34.57 -50.27 20.18
C ARG A 5 33.54 -49.48 21.00
N LYS A 6 33.30 -49.93 22.23
CA LYS A 6 32.63 -49.15 23.29
C LYS A 6 33.49 -47.96 23.76
N VAL A 7 33.05 -46.73 23.54
CA VAL A 7 33.37 -45.53 24.36
C VAL A 7 32.17 -44.58 24.28
N GLY A 8 31.66 -43.94 25.34
CA GLY A 8 32.01 -43.99 26.75
C GLY A 8 31.40 -42.76 27.47
N GLY A 9 30.43 -42.97 28.35
CA GLY A 9 29.60 -41.89 28.92
C GLY A 9 30.37 -40.92 29.81
N ARG A 10 30.84 -39.79 29.26
CA ARG A 10 31.56 -38.76 30.06
C ARG A 10 31.41 -37.29 29.61
N ARG A 11 30.62 -36.96 28.57
CA ARG A 11 30.44 -35.56 28.09
C ARG A 11 29.23 -34.80 28.65
N LEU A 12 28.11 -35.45 28.98
CA LEU A 12 26.90 -34.74 29.47
C LEU A 12 27.07 -34.04 30.84
N LYS A 13 28.05 -34.43 31.68
CA LYS A 13 28.22 -33.82 33.01
C LYS A 13 28.83 -32.41 33.03
N LYS A 14 29.44 -31.91 31.94
CA LYS A 14 30.07 -30.56 31.95
C LYS A 14 29.10 -29.40 31.76
N TRP A 15 28.03 -29.55 30.99
CA TRP A 15 27.07 -28.45 30.76
C TRP A 15 26.19 -28.13 31.98
N ARG A 16 25.96 -29.11 32.87
CA ARG A 16 25.07 -28.96 34.03
C ARG A 16 25.65 -28.09 35.18
N MET A 17 26.91 -27.66 35.09
CA MET A 17 27.57 -26.83 36.12
C MET A 17 27.71 -25.34 35.74
N SER A 18 27.44 -24.94 34.50
CA SER A 18 27.65 -23.54 34.08
C SER A 18 26.52 -22.59 34.48
N LEU A 19 25.26 -23.03 34.45
CA LEU A 19 24.11 -22.15 34.81
C LEU A 19 24.10 -21.78 36.31
N PHE A 20 24.51 -22.69 37.20
CA PHE A 20 24.49 -22.44 38.64
C PHE A 20 25.40 -21.28 39.09
N ARG A 21 26.45 -20.96 38.33
CA ARG A 21 27.37 -19.84 38.63
C ARG A 21 26.85 -18.46 38.25
N VAL A 22 25.70 -18.36 37.58
CA VAL A 22 25.10 -17.05 37.21
C VAL A 22 24.25 -16.47 38.35
N PHE A 23 23.65 -17.32 39.20
CA PHE A 23 22.74 -16.88 40.26
C PHE A 23 23.43 -16.45 41.57
N ASP A 24 24.60 -16.99 41.92
CA ASP A 24 25.33 -16.63 43.15
C ASP A 24 25.85 -15.16 43.17
N ALA A 25 25.90 -14.48 42.02
CA ALA A 25 26.48 -13.14 41.92
C ALA A 25 25.59 -12.00 42.43
N ALA A 26 24.30 -12.27 42.74
CA ALA A 26 23.29 -11.23 42.96
C ALA A 26 23.01 -10.86 44.43
N LEU A 27 23.52 -11.62 45.42
CA LEU A 27 23.07 -11.54 46.82
C LEU A 27 24.12 -11.09 47.85
N VAL A 28 25.30 -10.63 47.42
CA VAL A 28 26.36 -10.11 48.33
C VAL A 28 26.40 -8.59 48.30
N ARG A 29 25.36 -7.93 48.87
CA ARG A 29 25.39 -6.46 49.06
C ARG A 29 24.57 -5.89 50.22
N PHE A 30 24.52 -6.57 51.37
CA PHE A 30 24.21 -5.93 52.65
C PHE A 30 25.08 -6.51 53.77
N SER A 31 25.92 -5.66 54.38
CA SER A 31 26.80 -6.03 55.50
C SER A 31 26.77 -4.92 56.56
N GLY A 32 25.85 -5.05 57.52
CA GLY A 32 25.77 -4.25 58.74
C GLY A 32 25.95 -5.16 59.97
N PRO A 33 26.71 -4.77 61.00
CA PRO A 33 27.08 -5.69 62.08
C PRO A 33 26.16 -5.60 63.31
N THR A 34 25.48 -6.70 63.67
CA THR A 34 25.10 -6.98 65.07
C THR A 34 24.75 -8.46 65.31
N ALA A 35 25.30 -9.00 66.41
CA ALA A 35 24.83 -10.12 67.23
C ALA A 35 24.22 -11.41 66.63
N SER A 36 24.93 -12.51 66.91
CA SER A 36 24.50 -13.90 67.10
C SER A 36 23.00 -14.22 67.33
N ILE A 37 22.56 -15.37 66.79
CA ILE A 37 22.34 -16.62 67.57
C ILE A 37 22.30 -17.83 66.62
N CYS A 38 22.79 -18.98 67.09
CA CYS A 38 22.71 -20.29 66.43
C CYS A 38 22.18 -21.30 67.48
N PRO A 39 21.45 -22.37 67.10
CA PRO A 39 22.14 -23.57 66.62
C PRO A 39 21.45 -24.30 65.44
N ALA A 40 22.20 -24.55 64.36
CA ALA A 40 21.74 -25.32 63.21
C ALA A 40 21.78 -26.85 63.48
N HIS A 41 20.85 -27.35 64.31
CA HIS A 41 20.78 -28.79 64.63
C HIS A 41 19.38 -29.43 64.61
N SER A 42 18.31 -28.67 64.37
CA SER A 42 16.94 -29.23 64.27
C SER A 42 16.45 -29.49 62.84
N ILE A 43 17.17 -29.00 61.82
CA ILE A 43 16.67 -28.96 60.43
C ILE A 43 17.07 -30.22 59.62
N TYR A 44 18.16 -30.90 59.98
CA TYR A 44 18.73 -31.97 59.16
C TYR A 44 17.88 -33.26 59.14
N GLU A 45 17.25 -33.62 60.26
CA GLU A 45 16.36 -34.80 60.36
C GLU A 45 14.95 -34.57 59.77
N GLN A 46 14.53 -33.32 59.58
CA GLN A 46 13.26 -33.00 58.92
C GLN A 46 13.36 -33.02 57.38
N LEU A 47 14.57 -32.98 56.82
CA LEU A 47 14.79 -33.01 55.37
C LEU A 47 14.86 -34.43 54.77
N THR A 48 14.96 -35.48 55.60
CA THR A 48 15.08 -36.88 55.17
C THR A 48 13.77 -37.68 55.23
N SER A 49 12.72 -37.12 55.85
CA SER A 49 11.40 -37.75 56.01
C SER A 49 10.35 -37.28 55.00
N LEU A 50 10.68 -36.29 54.16
CA LEU A 50 9.87 -35.91 53.01
C LEU A 50 9.98 -36.97 51.89
N PRO A 51 8.91 -37.17 51.07
CA PRO A 51 9.03 -37.97 49.85
C PRO A 51 10.16 -37.41 48.98
N SER A 52 10.89 -38.30 48.29
CA SER A 52 12.26 -37.99 47.88
C SER A 52 12.36 -36.67 47.12
N LEU A 53 13.42 -35.88 47.37
CA LEU A 53 13.61 -34.62 46.64
C LEU A 53 13.67 -34.83 45.12
N LEU A 54 13.96 -36.05 44.65
CA LEU A 54 13.86 -36.42 43.23
C LEU A 54 12.41 -36.44 42.74
N ASP A 55 11.47 -37.02 43.49
CA ASP A 55 10.05 -37.12 43.08
C ASP A 55 9.34 -35.77 43.15
N PHE A 56 9.63 -34.98 44.19
CA PHE A 56 9.12 -33.61 44.28
C PHE A 56 9.69 -32.73 43.16
N THR A 57 11.00 -32.85 42.86
CA THR A 57 11.57 -32.12 41.71
C THR A 57 11.08 -32.65 40.37
N HIS A 58 10.84 -33.95 40.17
CA HIS A 58 10.25 -34.46 38.93
C HIS A 58 8.82 -33.95 38.73
N THR A 59 7.97 -34.04 39.75
CA THR A 59 6.57 -33.60 39.66
C THR A 59 6.52 -32.09 39.41
N MET A 60 7.30 -31.30 40.16
CA MET A 60 7.43 -29.86 39.94
C MET A 60 8.03 -29.53 38.56
N TYR A 61 8.99 -30.30 38.06
CA TYR A 61 9.57 -30.13 36.73
C TYR A 61 8.55 -30.41 35.61
N HIS A 62 7.71 -31.44 35.76
CA HIS A 62 6.62 -31.72 34.83
C HIS A 62 5.51 -30.66 34.89
N VAL A 63 5.17 -30.14 36.08
CA VAL A 63 4.22 -29.02 36.23
C VAL A 63 4.79 -27.72 35.64
N LEU A 64 6.08 -27.42 35.87
CA LEU A 64 6.75 -26.25 35.28
C LEU A 64 6.88 -26.38 33.76
N ILE A 65 7.15 -27.58 33.22
CA ILE A 65 7.13 -27.83 31.78
C ILE A 65 5.71 -27.70 31.22
N ALA A 66 4.68 -28.23 31.89
CA ALA A 66 3.30 -28.10 31.44
C ALA A 66 2.82 -26.63 31.46
N ALA A 67 3.16 -25.88 32.51
CA ALA A 67 2.87 -24.45 32.59
C ALA A 67 3.65 -23.66 31.53
N PHE A 68 4.93 -23.94 31.33
CA PHE A 68 5.74 -23.33 30.27
C PHE A 68 5.21 -23.66 28.87
N LEU A 69 4.76 -24.90 28.63
CA LEU A 69 4.13 -25.30 27.37
C LEU A 69 2.75 -24.63 27.17
N LEU A 70 1.92 -24.50 28.20
CA LEU A 70 0.67 -23.73 28.08
C LEU A 70 0.97 -22.27 27.71
N LEU A 71 1.87 -21.61 28.45
CA LEU A 71 2.25 -20.21 28.22
C LEU A 71 2.89 -19.99 26.83
N THR A 72 3.72 -20.92 26.36
CA THR A 72 4.39 -20.82 25.05
C THR A 72 3.55 -21.32 23.87
N VAL A 73 2.40 -21.96 24.10
CA VAL A 73 1.44 -22.35 23.04
C VAL A 73 0.30 -21.34 22.92
N THR A 74 -0.09 -20.63 23.98
CA THR A 74 -1.13 -19.59 23.89
C THR A 74 -0.66 -18.34 23.14
N GLU A 75 0.56 -17.86 23.34
CA GLU A 75 1.09 -16.67 22.64
C GLU A 75 1.10 -16.80 21.11
N PRO A 76 1.69 -17.84 20.48
CA PRO A 76 1.72 -17.95 19.02
C PRO A 76 0.33 -18.09 18.39
N ALA A 77 -0.65 -18.69 19.09
CA ALA A 77 -2.02 -18.80 18.61
C ALA A 77 -2.71 -17.42 18.51
N HIS A 78 -2.63 -16.60 19.57
CA HIS A 78 -3.18 -15.24 19.56
C HIS A 78 -2.40 -14.30 18.62
N ALA A 79 -1.09 -14.50 18.46
CA ALA A 79 -0.29 -13.75 17.50
C ALA A 79 -0.68 -14.05 16.05
N GLY A 80 -0.94 -15.31 15.71
CA GLY A 80 -1.45 -15.71 14.39
C GLY A 80 -2.79 -15.07 14.08
N GLN A 81 -3.79 -15.26 14.96
CA GLN A 81 -5.13 -14.67 14.82
C GLN A 81 -5.09 -13.14 14.61
N ARG A 82 -4.27 -12.43 15.40
CA ARG A 82 -4.10 -10.97 15.25
C ARG A 82 -3.44 -10.61 13.92
N GLN A 83 -2.47 -11.39 13.44
CA GLN A 83 -1.84 -11.16 12.13
C GLN A 83 -2.82 -11.37 10.97
N ASP A 84 -3.72 -12.36 11.07
CA ASP A 84 -4.71 -12.64 10.04
C ASP A 84 -5.81 -11.57 9.98
N ILE A 85 -6.23 -11.00 11.13
CA ILE A 85 -7.10 -9.81 11.16
C ILE A 85 -6.46 -8.64 10.38
N PHE A 86 -5.17 -8.36 10.60
CA PHE A 86 -4.44 -7.29 9.89
C PHE A 86 -4.36 -7.57 8.37
N ARG A 87 -4.13 -8.83 7.97
CA ARG A 87 -4.12 -9.23 6.55
C ARG A 87 -5.51 -9.10 5.91
N HIS A 88 -6.56 -9.55 6.61
CA HIS A 88 -7.94 -9.54 6.11
C HIS A 88 -8.43 -8.12 5.92
N ALA A 89 -8.28 -7.28 6.95
CA ALA A 89 -8.65 -5.87 6.87
C ALA A 89 -7.94 -5.15 5.72
N LYS A 90 -6.64 -5.42 5.50
CA LYS A 90 -5.89 -4.89 4.34
C LYS A 90 -6.44 -5.38 3.00
N ALA A 91 -6.64 -6.69 2.84
CA ALA A 91 -7.12 -7.26 1.58
C ALA A 91 -8.55 -6.80 1.23
N ALA A 92 -9.41 -6.67 2.24
CA ALA A 92 -10.80 -6.23 2.11
C ALA A 92 -10.96 -4.72 1.88
N THR A 93 -9.87 -3.94 2.00
CA THR A 93 -9.86 -2.50 1.75
C THR A 93 -9.43 -2.22 0.31
N VAL A 94 -10.01 -1.17 -0.28
CA VAL A 94 -9.69 -0.64 -1.61
C VAL A 94 -9.41 0.85 -1.54
N LEU A 95 -8.70 1.38 -2.54
CA LEU A 95 -8.71 2.80 -2.90
C LEU A 95 -9.83 3.04 -3.92
N ILE A 96 -10.40 4.24 -3.94
CA ILE A 96 -11.33 4.75 -4.95
C ILE A 96 -10.71 5.99 -5.63
N VAL A 97 -10.78 6.07 -6.96
CA VAL A 97 -10.14 7.12 -7.79
C VAL A 97 -11.16 7.77 -8.73
N GLY A 98 -11.75 8.90 -8.36
CA GLY A 98 -12.88 9.49 -9.08
C GLY A 98 -12.51 10.46 -10.20
N VAL A 99 -12.39 10.01 -11.46
CA VAL A 99 -12.04 10.88 -12.59
C VAL A 99 -13.23 11.70 -13.10
N ASN A 100 -13.19 13.03 -12.99
CA ASN A 100 -14.13 13.86 -13.76
C ASN A 100 -13.53 14.18 -15.14
N ASP A 101 -14.25 13.84 -16.22
CA ASP A 101 -13.86 14.08 -17.60
C ASP A 101 -14.01 15.57 -17.99
N ALA A 102 -15.19 16.15 -17.73
CA ALA A 102 -15.45 17.57 -18.01
C ALA A 102 -14.55 18.52 -17.19
N ALA A 103 -14.02 18.07 -16.05
CA ALA A 103 -13.10 18.82 -15.20
C ALA A 103 -11.65 18.27 -15.14
N HIS A 104 -11.32 17.23 -15.92
CA HIS A 104 -10.00 16.55 -15.96
C HIS A 104 -9.38 16.27 -14.56
N SER A 105 -10.18 15.87 -13.57
CA SER A 105 -9.77 15.75 -12.15
C SER A 105 -9.68 14.29 -11.67
N ILE A 106 -9.15 14.06 -10.45
CA ILE A 106 -9.28 12.78 -9.70
C ILE A 106 -9.56 12.99 -8.20
N SER A 107 -10.63 12.39 -7.68
CA SER A 107 -10.85 12.18 -6.22
C SER A 107 -10.07 10.96 -5.71
N LEU A 108 -9.66 10.92 -4.44
CA LEU A 108 -8.99 9.76 -3.80
C LEU A 108 -9.50 9.51 -2.38
N GLY A 109 -9.94 8.28 -2.08
CA GLY A 109 -10.34 7.83 -0.73
C GLY A 109 -10.28 6.31 -0.60
N SER A 110 -10.56 5.75 0.57
CA SER A 110 -10.69 4.29 0.72
C SER A 110 -12.15 3.84 0.65
N GLY A 111 -12.35 2.56 0.34
CA GLY A 111 -13.58 1.83 0.62
C GLY A 111 -13.23 0.45 1.19
N PHE A 112 -14.24 -0.31 1.62
CA PHE A 112 -14.04 -1.72 1.99
C PHE A 112 -15.26 -2.57 1.67
N PHE A 113 -15.02 -3.86 1.39
CA PHE A 113 -16.08 -4.80 1.04
C PHE A 113 -16.93 -5.15 2.27
N VAL A 114 -18.25 -5.13 2.11
CA VAL A 114 -19.24 -5.50 3.15
C VAL A 114 -20.11 -6.70 2.74
N ASP A 115 -20.01 -7.17 1.50
CA ASP A 115 -20.56 -8.47 1.10
C ASP A 115 -19.72 -9.15 0.00
N ALA A 116 -20.00 -10.43 -0.24
CA ALA A 116 -19.33 -11.24 -1.26
C ALA A 116 -19.85 -10.98 -2.70
N SER A 117 -20.76 -10.01 -2.89
CA SER A 117 -21.23 -9.54 -4.20
C SER A 117 -20.44 -8.32 -4.73
N GLY A 118 -19.37 -7.95 -4.02
CA GLY A 118 -18.51 -6.82 -4.37
C GLY A 118 -19.07 -5.45 -3.95
N LEU A 119 -19.97 -5.43 -2.96
CA LEU A 119 -20.49 -4.21 -2.38
C LEU A 119 -19.44 -3.54 -1.49
N LEU A 120 -19.11 -2.29 -1.82
CA LEU A 120 -18.11 -1.46 -1.17
C LEU A 120 -18.80 -0.32 -0.42
N VAL A 121 -18.48 -0.13 0.86
CA VAL A 121 -18.85 1.10 1.58
C VAL A 121 -17.67 2.07 1.57
N THR A 122 -17.96 3.36 1.43
CA THR A 122 -17.02 4.48 1.53
C THR A 122 -17.77 5.73 2.05
N ASN A 123 -17.08 6.86 2.22
CA ASN A 123 -17.77 8.12 2.53
C ASN A 123 -18.45 8.70 1.28
N ALA A 124 -19.58 9.40 1.46
CA ALA A 124 -20.26 10.08 0.34
C ALA A 124 -19.32 11.05 -0.38
N HIS A 125 -18.53 11.81 0.39
CA HIS A 125 -17.58 12.79 -0.15
C HIS A 125 -16.43 12.20 -0.99
N VAL A 126 -16.20 10.88 -0.98
CA VAL A 126 -15.13 10.25 -1.77
C VAL A 126 -15.52 10.13 -3.25
N ILE A 127 -16.82 9.99 -3.54
CA ILE A 127 -17.34 9.74 -4.90
C ILE A 127 -18.17 10.91 -5.46
N GLU A 128 -18.40 11.94 -4.64
CA GLU A 128 -19.13 13.16 -5.00
C GLU A 128 -18.50 13.83 -6.24
N GLU A 129 -19.32 14.46 -7.08
CA GLU A 129 -18.94 15.26 -8.27
C GLU A 129 -18.07 14.56 -9.35
N SER A 130 -17.93 13.23 -9.31
CA SER A 130 -17.05 12.47 -10.20
C SER A 130 -17.78 11.95 -11.47
N ALA A 131 -17.42 12.43 -12.66
CA ALA A 131 -18.10 12.05 -13.92
C ALA A 131 -17.76 10.64 -14.44
N ARG A 132 -16.65 10.07 -13.97
CA ARG A 132 -16.23 8.68 -14.06
C ARG A 132 -15.66 8.32 -12.68
N LEU A 133 -15.64 7.04 -12.34
CA LEU A 133 -14.98 6.56 -11.13
C LEU A 133 -13.98 5.47 -11.51
N TYR A 134 -13.08 5.12 -10.61
CA TYR A 134 -12.25 3.92 -10.66
C TYR A 134 -12.05 3.42 -9.21
N VAL A 135 -11.58 2.18 -9.02
CA VAL A 135 -11.31 1.58 -7.72
C VAL A 135 -9.99 0.82 -7.82
N TYR A 136 -9.00 1.13 -6.99
CA TYR A 136 -7.73 0.40 -6.93
C TYR A 136 -7.76 -0.67 -5.83
N VAL A 137 -7.62 -1.93 -6.23
CA VAL A 137 -7.96 -3.12 -5.44
C VAL A 137 -6.74 -4.01 -5.25
N LEU A 138 -6.70 -4.72 -4.11
CA LEU A 138 -5.68 -5.71 -3.74
C LEU A 138 -4.25 -5.26 -4.03
N ASP A 139 -3.96 -3.99 -3.74
CA ASP A 139 -2.61 -3.47 -3.86
C ASP A 139 -2.02 -3.67 -5.28
N ARG A 140 -2.87 -3.71 -6.33
CA ARG A 140 -2.47 -4.01 -7.72
C ARG A 140 -3.30 -3.37 -8.84
N GLU A 141 -4.64 -3.42 -8.81
CA GLU A 141 -5.46 -3.25 -10.03
C GLU A 141 -6.45 -2.08 -9.95
N ILE A 142 -6.50 -1.21 -10.98
CA ILE A 142 -7.64 -0.29 -11.15
C ILE A 142 -8.77 -1.00 -11.89
N TYR A 143 -9.96 -0.98 -11.28
CA TYR A 143 -11.25 -1.23 -11.91
C TYR A 143 -11.88 0.11 -12.32
N ALA A 144 -12.30 0.27 -13.58
CA ALA A 144 -12.94 1.50 -14.06
C ALA A 144 -14.47 1.47 -13.91
N ALA A 145 -15.07 2.62 -13.62
CA ALA A 145 -16.51 2.87 -13.48
C ALA A 145 -17.25 1.89 -12.54
N PRO A 146 -16.97 1.89 -11.22
CA PRO A 146 -17.86 1.29 -10.22
C PRO A 146 -19.28 1.87 -10.29
N ASP A 147 -20.27 1.01 -10.06
CA ASP A 147 -21.68 1.42 -9.94
C ASP A 147 -21.87 2.20 -8.63
N VAL A 148 -22.56 3.35 -8.68
CA VAL A 148 -23.01 4.06 -7.48
C VAL A 148 -24.38 3.51 -7.08
N VAL A 149 -24.43 2.75 -5.99
CA VAL A 149 -25.62 1.99 -5.57
C VAL A 149 -26.53 2.80 -4.65
N ALA A 150 -25.95 3.54 -3.69
CA ALA A 150 -26.66 4.38 -2.74
C ALA A 150 -25.73 5.48 -2.21
N VAL A 151 -26.27 6.67 -1.92
CA VAL A 151 -25.51 7.79 -1.34
C VAL A 151 -26.39 8.55 -0.35
N ASP A 152 -25.84 8.85 0.83
CA ASP A 152 -26.40 9.76 1.82
C ASP A 152 -25.36 10.83 2.14
N PRO A 153 -25.48 12.02 1.53
CA PRO A 153 -24.55 13.13 1.74
C PRO A 153 -24.53 13.69 3.17
N ASP A 154 -25.49 13.36 4.03
CA ASP A 154 -25.64 13.93 5.38
C ASP A 154 -25.03 13.02 6.46
N LEU A 155 -25.26 11.71 6.35
CA LEU A 155 -24.53 10.70 7.13
C LEU A 155 -23.11 10.47 6.60
N ASP A 156 -22.77 11.06 5.45
CA ASP A 156 -21.51 10.91 4.73
C ASP A 156 -21.21 9.43 4.39
N LEU A 157 -22.21 8.76 3.84
CA LEU A 157 -22.17 7.35 3.43
C LEU A 157 -22.38 7.21 1.93
N ALA A 158 -21.54 6.41 1.27
CA ALA A 158 -21.78 5.94 -0.09
C ALA A 158 -21.56 4.44 -0.20
N VAL A 159 -22.31 3.83 -1.10
CA VAL A 159 -22.12 2.46 -1.54
C VAL A 159 -21.73 2.45 -3.00
N LEU A 160 -20.54 1.94 -3.26
CA LEU A 160 -20.14 1.51 -4.60
C LEU A 160 -20.40 0.01 -4.74
N ARG A 161 -20.51 -0.44 -5.99
CA ARG A 161 -20.36 -1.84 -6.35
C ARG A 161 -19.29 -1.94 -7.43
N ILE A 162 -18.36 -2.85 -7.23
CA ILE A 162 -17.60 -3.44 -8.33
C ILE A 162 -18.01 -4.91 -8.43
N PRO A 163 -18.23 -5.47 -9.61
CA PRO A 163 -18.61 -6.88 -9.73
C PRO A 163 -17.47 -7.80 -9.29
N ASN A 164 -17.83 -9.01 -8.86
CA ASN A 164 -16.98 -10.09 -8.33
C ASN A 164 -16.54 -9.94 -6.86
N ALA A 165 -16.22 -11.06 -6.23
CA ALA A 165 -15.62 -11.12 -4.90
C ALA A 165 -14.09 -10.91 -5.00
N TRP A 166 -13.65 -9.65 -4.94
CA TRP A 166 -12.23 -9.31 -5.00
C TRP A 166 -11.46 -9.67 -3.73
N ALA A 167 -12.13 -9.58 -2.58
CA ALA A 167 -11.60 -9.98 -1.29
C ALA A 167 -12.76 -10.40 -0.37
N ASP A 168 -12.45 -11.18 0.66
CA ASP A 168 -13.40 -11.54 1.70
C ASP A 168 -13.89 -10.26 2.43
N PRO A 169 -15.20 -10.01 2.56
CA PRO A 169 -15.71 -8.77 3.14
C PRO A 169 -15.49 -8.70 4.66
N LEU A 170 -15.59 -7.50 5.22
CA LEU A 170 -15.50 -7.26 6.66
C LEU A 170 -16.89 -7.21 7.29
N ALA A 171 -17.09 -7.99 8.35
CA ALA A 171 -18.30 -7.94 9.14
C ALA A 171 -18.39 -6.60 9.89
N LEU A 172 -19.51 -5.88 9.73
CA LEU A 172 -19.81 -4.68 10.51
C LEU A 172 -20.28 -5.08 11.92
N ALA A 173 -19.68 -4.52 12.97
CA ALA A 173 -20.08 -4.80 14.36
C ALA A 173 -21.57 -4.47 14.60
N ALA A 174 -22.27 -5.31 15.35
CA ALA A 174 -23.70 -5.15 15.62
C ALA A 174 -24.00 -4.07 16.65
N ASP A 175 -23.17 -3.99 17.69
CA ASP A 175 -23.35 -3.13 18.86
C ASP A 175 -22.29 -2.01 18.91
N PRO A 176 -22.52 -0.92 19.66
CA PRO A 176 -21.54 0.15 19.82
C PRO A 176 -20.25 -0.37 20.49
N THR A 177 -19.09 0.00 19.95
CA THR A 177 -17.79 -0.53 20.41
C THR A 177 -17.38 0.11 21.74
N PRO A 178 -17.02 -0.67 22.79
CA PRO A 178 -16.69 -0.13 24.11
C PRO A 178 -15.45 0.76 24.17
N GLU A 179 -15.42 1.67 25.15
CA GLU A 179 -14.21 2.40 25.54
C GLU A 179 -13.06 1.46 25.92
N GLY A 180 -11.84 1.85 25.57
CA GLY A 180 -10.63 1.04 25.76
C GLY A 180 -10.40 -0.05 24.70
N THR A 181 -11.35 -0.29 23.78
CA THR A 181 -11.17 -1.31 22.73
C THR A 181 -10.01 -0.95 21.79
N GLU A 182 -9.10 -1.91 21.57
CA GLU A 182 -8.05 -1.82 20.55
C GLU A 182 -8.63 -2.02 19.14
N VAL A 183 -8.30 -1.11 18.23
CA VAL A 183 -8.74 -1.11 16.83
C VAL A 183 -7.59 -0.75 15.88
N ILE A 184 -7.69 -1.16 14.62
CA ILE A 184 -6.84 -0.71 13.52
C ILE A 184 -7.68 0.03 12.47
N ALA A 185 -7.34 1.27 12.15
CA ALA A 185 -7.86 1.91 10.95
C ALA A 185 -7.09 1.40 9.74
N VAL A 186 -7.80 1.02 8.69
CA VAL A 186 -7.22 0.53 7.43
C VAL A 186 -7.60 1.45 6.28
N GLY A 187 -6.69 1.60 5.34
CA GLY A 187 -6.85 2.48 4.18
C GLY A 187 -5.62 2.47 3.29
N TYR A 188 -5.73 3.10 2.12
CA TYR A 188 -4.61 3.43 1.25
C TYR A 188 -4.22 4.90 1.49
N PRO A 189 -3.40 5.22 2.52
CA PRO A 189 -2.90 6.56 2.70
C PRO A 189 -2.01 6.95 1.51
N ARG A 190 -2.30 8.11 0.93
CA ARG A 190 -1.36 8.88 0.10
C ARG A 190 -0.63 8.06 -0.99
N ILE A 191 -1.42 7.37 -1.80
CA ILE A 191 -1.04 6.69 -3.05
C ILE A 191 0.13 7.35 -3.77
N THR A 192 0.05 8.66 -4.05
CA THR A 192 1.07 9.47 -4.77
C THR A 192 2.50 9.27 -4.29
N ASP A 193 2.71 9.01 -3.01
CA ASP A 193 4.05 8.86 -2.43
C ASP A 193 4.65 7.50 -2.80
N ILE A 194 3.79 6.48 -2.83
CA ILE A 194 4.11 5.12 -3.26
C ILE A 194 4.33 5.07 -4.78
N LEU A 195 3.81 6.07 -5.52
CA LEU A 195 3.79 6.11 -6.98
C LEU A 195 5.10 6.55 -7.62
N GLN A 196 5.91 7.34 -6.93
CA GLN A 196 7.08 7.98 -7.51
C GLN A 196 8.42 7.46 -6.98
N LEU A 197 8.39 6.29 -6.36
CA LEU A 197 9.57 5.65 -5.79
C LEU A 197 9.77 4.21 -6.31
N GLY A 198 9.01 3.76 -7.31
CA GLY A 198 8.88 2.34 -7.73
C GLY A 198 8.15 1.47 -6.70
N PHE A 199 7.89 2.09 -5.55
CA PHE A 199 7.31 1.60 -4.33
C PHE A 199 5.91 1.05 -4.54
N ALA A 200 5.48 0.30 -3.55
CA ALA A 200 4.70 -0.87 -3.82
C ALA A 200 3.28 -0.67 -3.32
N LEU A 201 2.46 0.07 -4.11
CA LEU A 201 1.11 0.57 -3.79
C LEU A 201 0.35 -0.37 -2.84
N HIS A 202 0.08 0.08 -1.61
CA HIS A 202 -0.55 -0.81 -0.63
C HIS A 202 -1.43 -0.14 0.44
N ALA A 203 -2.45 -0.88 0.89
CA ALA A 203 -3.19 -0.61 2.11
C ALA A 203 -2.27 -0.62 3.36
N THR A 204 -2.66 0.07 4.42
CA THR A 204 -1.89 0.19 5.69
C THR A 204 -2.80 0.04 6.90
N THR A 205 -2.23 -0.20 8.08
CA THR A 205 -2.96 -0.39 9.35
C THR A 205 -2.44 0.58 10.42
N ILE A 206 -3.31 1.39 11.01
CA ILE A 206 -2.98 2.34 12.09
C ILE A 206 -3.67 1.90 13.39
N PRO A 207 -2.94 1.50 14.45
CA PRO A 207 -3.55 1.19 15.74
C PRO A 207 -4.13 2.44 16.41
N ALA A 208 -5.30 2.30 17.02
CA ALA A 208 -5.99 3.31 17.80
C ALA A 208 -6.76 2.63 18.96
N MET A 209 -7.23 3.43 19.91
CA MET A 209 -8.06 2.99 21.03
C MET A 209 -9.35 3.80 21.08
N VAL A 210 -10.49 3.14 21.31
CA VAL A 210 -11.77 3.84 21.50
C VAL A 210 -11.72 4.65 22.81
N SER A 211 -12.04 5.94 22.73
CA SER A 211 -12.07 6.88 23.86
C SER A 211 -13.48 7.27 24.29
N GLY A 212 -14.50 6.92 23.50
CA GLY A 212 -15.90 7.17 23.83
C GLY A 212 -16.80 7.13 22.60
N LEU A 213 -18.09 7.35 22.86
CA LEU A 213 -19.04 7.82 21.84
C LEU A 213 -19.35 9.27 22.17
N VAL A 214 -19.23 10.16 21.18
CA VAL A 214 -19.58 11.57 21.33
C VAL A 214 -20.67 11.93 20.33
N GLN A 215 -21.54 12.85 20.72
CA GLN A 215 -22.57 13.37 19.82
C GLN A 215 -22.06 14.62 19.11
N GLY A 216 -22.29 14.69 17.80
CA GLY A 216 -21.91 15.83 16.96
C GLY A 216 -22.94 16.11 15.86
N PRO A 217 -22.81 17.21 15.13
CA PRO A 217 -23.63 17.49 13.97
C PRO A 217 -23.26 16.58 12.77
N SER A 218 -24.27 16.13 12.03
CA SER A 218 -24.14 15.45 10.73
C SER A 218 -23.59 16.38 9.64
N ARG A 219 -23.10 15.82 8.52
CA ARG A 219 -22.26 16.55 7.53
C ARG A 219 -22.98 17.76 6.92
N THR A 220 -24.28 17.67 6.64
CA THR A 220 -25.00 18.73 5.89
C THR A 220 -26.21 19.29 6.63
N ASN A 221 -26.99 18.45 7.33
CA ASN A 221 -28.22 18.87 8.00
C ASN A 221 -28.04 19.22 9.48
N GLY A 222 -26.84 19.05 10.05
CA GLY A 222 -26.55 19.36 11.45
C GLY A 222 -27.34 18.54 12.47
N ARG A 223 -27.86 17.36 12.07
CA ARG A 223 -28.58 16.43 12.94
C ARG A 223 -27.62 15.92 14.01
N VAL A 224 -28.09 15.75 15.24
CA VAL A 224 -27.28 15.11 16.29
C VAL A 224 -27.10 13.64 15.93
N VAL A 225 -25.86 13.24 15.67
CA VAL A 225 -25.46 11.86 15.34
C VAL A 225 -24.30 11.43 16.22
N ASP A 226 -24.22 10.12 16.48
CA ASP A 226 -23.15 9.53 17.29
C ASP A 226 -21.89 9.31 16.44
N PHE A 227 -20.75 9.74 16.96
CA PHE A 227 -19.42 9.45 16.41
C PHE A 227 -18.64 8.60 17.40
N LEU A 228 -17.98 7.55 16.89
CA LEU A 228 -17.00 6.80 17.67
C LEU A 228 -15.73 7.66 17.80
N GLN A 229 -15.41 8.06 19.02
CA GLN A 229 -14.21 8.82 19.35
C GLN A 229 -13.05 7.85 19.56
N THR A 230 -11.91 8.10 18.92
CA THR A 230 -10.69 7.29 19.11
C THR A 230 -9.47 8.14 19.46
N ALA A 231 -8.72 7.73 20.49
CA ALA A 231 -7.34 8.11 20.69
C ALA A 231 -6.49 7.38 19.64
N GLY A 232 -6.13 8.09 18.57
CA GLY A 232 -5.48 7.52 17.40
C GLY A 232 -5.32 8.54 16.29
N LEU A 233 -4.16 8.52 15.64
CA LEU A 233 -3.79 9.45 14.57
C LEU A 233 -4.27 8.93 13.22
N LEU A 234 -5.57 9.10 12.94
CA LEU A 234 -6.18 8.76 11.65
C LEU A 234 -5.84 9.84 10.60
N ASN A 235 -5.76 9.47 9.32
CA ASN A 235 -5.26 10.36 8.26
C ASN A 235 -6.04 10.20 6.94
N PHE A 236 -5.94 11.22 6.07
CA PHE A 236 -6.50 11.21 4.72
C PHE A 236 -5.98 10.02 3.89
N GLY A 237 -6.86 9.48 3.05
CA GLY A 237 -6.68 8.18 2.39
C GLY A 237 -7.22 7.02 3.22
N ASN A 238 -7.41 7.16 4.55
CA ASN A 238 -8.20 6.21 5.33
C ASN A 238 -9.69 6.58 5.42
N SER A 239 -10.12 7.79 5.00
CA SER A 239 -11.56 8.10 4.94
C SER A 239 -12.29 7.13 4.02
N GLY A 240 -13.47 6.67 4.45
CA GLY A 240 -14.19 5.58 3.81
C GLY A 240 -13.61 4.18 4.06
N GLY A 241 -12.44 4.09 4.69
CA GLY A 241 -11.81 2.83 5.13
C GLY A 241 -12.30 2.38 6.51
N PRO A 242 -12.09 1.10 6.86
CA PRO A 242 -12.66 0.50 8.06
C PRO A 242 -11.77 0.71 9.30
N LEU A 243 -12.41 0.92 10.45
CA LEU A 243 -11.80 0.84 11.77
C LEU A 243 -12.13 -0.55 12.36
N VAL A 244 -11.20 -1.49 12.29
CA VAL A 244 -11.39 -2.92 12.59
C VAL A 244 -10.89 -3.28 13.99
N ARG A 245 -11.67 -4.02 14.78
CA ARG A 245 -11.28 -4.46 16.12
C ARG A 245 -10.19 -5.53 16.08
N THR A 246 -9.20 -5.45 16.98
CA THR A 246 -8.08 -6.41 17.01
C THR A 246 -8.42 -7.75 17.66
N ASP A 247 -9.58 -7.87 18.31
CA ASP A 247 -10.06 -9.07 19.00
C ASP A 247 -11.01 -9.93 18.14
N SER A 248 -11.93 -9.32 17.40
CA SER A 248 -12.93 -10.00 16.57
C SER A 248 -12.72 -9.88 15.06
N GLY A 249 -11.97 -8.87 14.60
CA GLY A 249 -11.85 -8.54 13.18
C GLY A 249 -13.09 -7.89 12.56
N GLU A 250 -14.09 -7.52 13.36
CA GLU A 250 -15.23 -6.74 12.90
C GLU A 250 -14.88 -5.25 12.77
N VAL A 251 -15.55 -4.57 11.84
CA VAL A 251 -15.51 -3.10 11.74
C VAL A 251 -16.30 -2.48 12.90
N ALA A 252 -15.62 -1.73 13.76
CA ALA A 252 -16.21 -0.89 14.81
C ALA A 252 -16.85 0.38 14.26
N ALA A 253 -16.24 0.98 13.24
CA ALA A 253 -16.69 2.20 12.58
C ALA A 253 -16.07 2.35 11.17
N MET A 254 -16.62 3.22 10.33
CA MET A 254 -15.92 3.72 9.14
C MET A 254 -15.26 5.06 9.44
N VAL A 255 -14.00 5.21 9.05
CA VAL A 255 -13.21 6.40 9.34
C VAL A 255 -13.77 7.61 8.58
N VAL A 256 -14.07 8.67 9.33
CA VAL A 256 -14.30 10.02 8.79
C VAL A 256 -13.08 10.85 9.17
N THR A 257 -12.31 11.34 8.20
CA THR A 257 -11.04 11.99 8.52
C THR A 257 -11.28 13.30 9.28
N THR A 258 -10.73 13.38 10.49
CA THR A 258 -10.98 14.45 11.46
C THR A 258 -10.54 15.81 10.93
N VAL A 259 -11.37 16.84 11.09
CA VAL A 259 -11.04 18.22 10.70
C VAL A 259 -9.88 18.74 11.57
N PRO A 260 -8.71 19.11 11.01
CA PRO A 260 -7.63 19.70 11.78
C PRO A 260 -7.97 21.15 12.13
N TYR A 261 -7.73 21.56 13.38
CA TYR A 261 -8.08 22.90 13.84
C TYR A 261 -6.91 23.89 13.70
N LEU A 262 -7.24 25.16 13.42
CA LEU A 262 -6.28 26.25 13.28
C LEU A 262 -6.13 27.00 14.60
N GLU A 263 -4.92 26.99 15.16
CA GLU A 263 -4.54 27.77 16.33
C GLU A 263 -3.74 29.02 15.91
N ARG A 264 -3.86 30.13 16.64
CA ARG A 264 -3.17 31.40 16.31
C ARG A 264 -1.77 31.44 16.93
N ALA A 265 -0.75 31.29 16.10
CA ALA A 265 0.65 31.36 16.50
C ALA A 265 1.08 32.79 16.87
N LYS A 266 1.97 32.89 17.85
CA LYS A 266 2.49 34.16 18.39
C LYS A 266 4.02 34.11 18.54
N ASP A 267 4.65 35.27 18.50
CA ASP A 267 6.07 35.44 18.83
C ASP A 267 6.30 35.49 20.36
N PRO A 268 7.57 35.54 20.84
CA PRO A 268 7.89 35.65 22.27
C PRO A 268 7.39 36.92 22.97
N HIS A 269 6.90 37.91 22.22
CA HIS A 269 6.31 39.14 22.73
C HIS A 269 4.76 39.14 22.66
N GLY A 270 4.16 38.02 22.19
CA GLY A 270 2.72 37.82 22.09
C GLY A 270 2.08 38.35 20.79
N VAL A 271 2.87 38.87 19.86
CA VAL A 271 2.41 39.37 18.55
C VAL A 271 2.01 38.20 17.66
N ALA A 272 0.85 38.27 17.01
CA ALA A 272 0.37 37.19 16.15
C ALA A 272 1.21 37.10 14.85
N ILE A 273 1.78 35.92 14.58
CA ILE A 273 2.63 35.65 13.41
C ILE A 273 1.96 34.78 12.34
N GLY A 274 0.78 34.22 12.62
CA GLY A 274 0.01 33.44 11.66
C GLY A 274 -0.93 32.44 12.34
N SER A 275 -1.31 31.39 11.60
CA SER A 275 -2.07 30.24 12.09
C SER A 275 -1.29 28.95 11.90
N VAL A 276 -1.21 28.12 12.93
CA VAL A 276 -0.62 26.77 12.90
C VAL A 276 -1.73 25.74 12.97
N MET A 277 -1.65 24.73 12.11
CA MET A 277 -2.61 23.63 12.06
C MET A 277 -2.23 22.57 13.11
N MET A 278 -3.09 22.37 14.10
CA MET A 278 -2.86 21.40 15.17
C MET A 278 -3.52 20.07 14.85
N LYS A 279 -2.78 18.97 15.06
CA LYS A 279 -3.34 17.61 15.04
C LYS A 279 -3.78 17.23 16.45
N SER A 280 -5.08 17.06 16.66
CA SER A 280 -5.57 16.38 17.85
C SER A 280 -5.16 14.90 17.81
N GLY A 281 -4.90 14.29 18.97
CA GLY A 281 -4.81 12.83 19.11
C GLY A 281 -6.18 12.15 19.05
N ILE A 282 -7.26 12.93 18.97
CA ILE A 282 -8.64 12.49 18.89
C ILE A 282 -9.08 12.45 17.42
N SER A 283 -9.64 11.32 16.99
CA SER A 283 -10.35 11.17 15.73
C SER A 283 -11.80 10.76 15.94
N TYR A 284 -12.64 10.97 14.92
CA TYR A 284 -14.06 10.60 14.92
C TYR A 284 -14.35 9.63 13.77
N SER A 285 -15.39 8.80 13.86
CA SER A 285 -15.73 7.80 12.86
C SER A 285 -17.22 7.43 12.94
N ILE A 286 -17.86 7.07 11.82
CA ILE A 286 -19.28 6.69 11.79
C ILE A 286 -19.42 5.27 12.36
N PRO A 287 -20.12 5.06 13.49
CA PRO A 287 -20.21 3.75 14.12
C PRO A 287 -20.81 2.69 13.19
N ALA A 288 -20.27 1.48 13.21
CA ALA A 288 -20.75 0.38 12.36
C ALA A 288 -22.25 0.05 12.54
N PRO A 289 -22.87 0.19 13.73
CA PRO A 289 -24.32 0.07 13.87
C PRO A 289 -25.11 1.07 13.01
N ALA A 290 -24.63 2.31 12.87
CA ALA A 290 -25.27 3.32 12.01
C ALA A 290 -25.13 2.98 10.52
N ILE A 291 -23.96 2.47 10.11
CA ILE A 291 -23.74 1.97 8.74
C ILE A 291 -24.69 0.80 8.44
N ARG A 292 -24.81 -0.17 9.36
CA ARG A 292 -25.73 -1.32 9.24
C ARG A 292 -27.19 -0.88 9.14
N GLN A 293 -27.62 0.06 9.97
CA GLN A 293 -28.97 0.62 9.95
C GLN A 293 -29.27 1.28 8.59
N TRP A 294 -28.33 2.06 8.08
CA TRP A 294 -28.46 2.76 6.79
C TRP A 294 -28.44 1.80 5.59
N LEU A 295 -27.55 0.80 5.57
CA LEU A 295 -27.55 -0.25 4.54
C LEU A 295 -28.89 -1.00 4.51
N ALA A 296 -29.39 -1.42 5.67
CA ALA A 296 -30.68 -2.10 5.77
C ALA A 296 -31.86 -1.23 5.30
N ALA A 297 -31.82 0.08 5.58
CA ALA A 297 -32.82 1.03 5.08
C ALA A 297 -32.80 1.21 3.54
N ASN A 298 -31.66 0.95 2.90
CA ASN A 298 -31.50 0.90 1.44
C ASN A 298 -31.70 -0.52 0.86
N HIS A 299 -32.21 -1.47 1.65
CA HIS A 299 -32.36 -2.90 1.31
C HIS A 299 -31.04 -3.63 0.96
N LEU A 300 -29.91 -3.09 1.41
CA LEU A 300 -28.58 -3.67 1.23
C LEU A 300 -28.23 -4.56 2.44
N SER A 301 -27.98 -5.84 2.18
CA SER A 301 -27.70 -6.85 3.21
C SER A 301 -26.20 -7.19 3.23
N PRO A 302 -25.38 -6.54 4.08
CA PRO A 302 -23.98 -6.93 4.23
C PRO A 302 -23.89 -8.39 4.70
N SER A 303 -22.98 -9.17 4.09
CA SER A 303 -22.83 -10.59 4.40
C SER A 303 -21.92 -10.76 5.61
N PRO A 304 -22.36 -11.43 6.69
CA PRO A 304 -21.46 -11.74 7.80
C PRO A 304 -20.41 -12.75 7.32
N PHE A 305 -19.15 -12.32 7.23
CA PHE A 305 -18.03 -13.18 6.93
C PHE A 305 -17.28 -13.52 8.23
N PRO A 306 -17.39 -14.74 8.76
CA PRO A 306 -16.61 -15.16 9.91
C PRO A 306 -15.16 -15.38 9.47
N LEU A 307 -14.19 -14.77 10.15
CA LEU A 307 -12.76 -15.00 9.89
C LEU A 307 -12.35 -16.49 9.93
N ALA A 308 -13.08 -17.32 10.67
CA ALA A 308 -12.93 -18.78 10.66
C ALA A 308 -13.25 -19.47 9.31
N GLN A 309 -13.78 -18.72 8.33
CA GLN A 309 -14.06 -19.14 6.95
C GLN A 309 -13.06 -18.57 5.92
N ALA A 310 -12.05 -17.80 6.34
CA ALA A 310 -10.94 -17.36 5.50
C ALA A 310 -10.05 -18.55 5.11
N GLN A 311 -10.48 -19.32 4.10
CA GLN A 311 -9.81 -20.54 3.65
C GLN A 311 -8.60 -20.28 2.74
N GLN A 312 -8.40 -19.03 2.30
CA GLN A 312 -7.22 -18.61 1.54
C GLN A 312 -6.16 -18.00 2.46
N PRO A 313 -4.86 -18.30 2.26
CA PRO A 313 -3.79 -17.56 2.92
C PRO A 313 -3.78 -16.12 2.41
N LEU A 314 -4.34 -15.21 3.20
CA LEU A 314 -4.44 -13.78 2.88
C LEU A 314 -3.06 -13.21 2.48
N PRO A 315 -2.99 -12.38 1.42
CA PRO A 315 -1.76 -12.13 0.69
C PRO A 315 -0.63 -11.61 1.59
N THR A 316 0.49 -12.34 1.62
CA THR A 316 1.72 -11.88 2.27
C THR A 316 2.24 -10.69 1.50
N MET A 317 2.07 -9.50 2.08
CA MET A 317 2.44 -8.21 1.47
C MET A 317 3.96 -8.04 1.41
N ALA A 318 4.59 -8.70 0.45
CA ALA A 318 6.02 -8.91 0.34
C ALA A 318 6.63 -8.45 -1.01
N GLU A 319 5.91 -7.63 -1.77
CA GLU A 319 6.35 -7.12 -3.08
C GLU A 319 7.27 -5.89 -2.94
N PRO A 320 8.53 -5.95 -3.41
CA PRO A 320 9.46 -4.83 -3.42
C PRO A 320 9.12 -3.71 -4.43
N GLU A 321 10.11 -2.83 -4.55
CA GLU A 321 9.88 -1.39 -4.55
C GLU A 321 10.59 -0.70 -5.73
N ALA A 322 11.01 -1.47 -6.75
CA ALA A 322 11.09 -0.98 -8.13
C ALA A 322 9.89 -1.47 -8.97
N ASN A 323 9.04 -2.32 -8.38
CA ASN A 323 8.15 -3.23 -9.12
C ASN A 323 6.75 -2.64 -9.26
N ARG A 324 6.19 -2.15 -8.15
CA ARG A 324 4.75 -1.91 -8.05
C ARG A 324 4.33 -0.44 -8.20
N SER A 325 5.30 0.46 -8.36
CA SER A 325 5.12 1.72 -9.08
C SER A 325 6.07 1.94 -10.26
N PHE A 326 6.68 0.86 -10.75
CA PHE A 326 6.51 0.57 -12.18
C PHE A 326 5.05 0.16 -12.47
N ALA A 327 4.45 -0.76 -11.69
CA ALA A 327 3.11 -1.31 -11.98
C ALA A 327 1.96 -0.33 -11.73
N THR A 328 2.21 0.77 -11.02
CA THR A 328 1.28 1.91 -10.98
C THR A 328 1.48 2.87 -12.18
N GLY A 329 2.44 2.57 -13.05
CA GLY A 329 2.88 3.44 -14.14
C GLY A 329 1.93 3.63 -15.28
N TYR A 330 1.91 2.73 -16.24
CA TYR A 330 0.92 1.67 -16.14
C TYR A 330 -0.51 2.04 -15.65
N LEU A 331 -0.83 2.02 -14.36
CA LEU A 331 -2.14 2.46 -13.83
C LEU A 331 -2.46 3.89 -14.24
N LEU A 332 -1.43 4.70 -14.20
CA LEU A 332 -1.42 6.07 -14.62
C LEU A 332 -0.95 6.16 -16.11
N GLN A 333 -0.99 5.06 -16.85
CA GLN A 333 -1.17 4.97 -18.30
C GLN A 333 -2.63 4.57 -18.62
N THR A 334 -3.53 4.60 -17.62
CA THR A 334 -4.89 4.06 -17.76
C THR A 334 -6.12 4.99 -17.44
N ILE A 335 -6.01 6.33 -17.20
CA ILE A 335 -7.08 7.17 -16.56
C ILE A 335 -7.93 8.24 -17.35
N ALA A 336 -7.56 9.20 -18.22
CA ALA A 336 -6.30 9.82 -18.60
C ALA A 336 -6.20 10.14 -20.12
N MET A 337 -5.29 9.55 -20.93
CA MET A 337 -5.38 9.29 -22.38
C MET A 337 -6.75 8.76 -22.82
N VAL A 338 -7.44 8.14 -21.86
CA VAL A 338 -8.86 7.78 -21.82
C VAL A 338 -9.81 9.02 -21.89
N LEU A 339 -9.25 10.23 -21.90
CA LEU A 339 -9.79 11.56 -22.26
C LEU A 339 -9.10 12.08 -23.56
N HIS A 340 -8.91 11.18 -24.56
CA HIS A 340 -8.42 11.44 -25.94
C HIS A 340 -6.94 11.73 -26.19
N GLY A 341 -6.05 10.86 -25.71
CA GLY A 341 -4.63 11.19 -25.73
C GLY A 341 -4.33 12.38 -24.83
N ASP A 342 -5.25 12.71 -23.91
CA ASP A 342 -5.01 13.67 -22.85
C ASP A 342 -3.65 13.33 -22.23
N ALA A 343 -2.82 14.34 -22.39
CA ALA A 343 -1.43 14.33 -22.12
C ALA A 343 -1.17 14.04 -20.65
N ASP A 344 -2.13 14.29 -19.75
CA ASP A 344 -1.97 14.10 -18.32
C ASP A 344 -1.62 12.68 -17.95
N LEU A 345 -2.04 11.68 -18.72
CA LEU A 345 -1.76 10.24 -18.54
C LEU A 345 -0.53 9.73 -19.26
N LEU A 346 -0.30 10.22 -20.47
CA LEU A 346 0.96 9.97 -21.15
C LEU A 346 2.09 10.51 -20.25
N LYS A 347 1.88 11.67 -19.59
CA LYS A 347 2.66 12.14 -18.43
C LYS A 347 2.50 11.30 -17.15
N LEU A 348 1.28 10.90 -16.75
CA LEU A 348 1.03 10.22 -15.47
C LEU A 348 1.85 8.91 -15.44
N ALA A 349 2.01 8.21 -16.57
CA ALA A 349 2.92 7.08 -16.75
C ALA A 349 4.41 7.42 -16.95
N ILE A 350 4.76 8.48 -17.71
CA ILE A 350 6.16 8.97 -17.84
C ILE A 350 6.85 8.99 -16.48
N ARG A 351 6.12 9.48 -15.47
CA ARG A 351 6.57 9.58 -14.09
C ARG A 351 7.00 8.21 -13.57
N HIS A 352 6.08 7.28 -13.38
CA HIS A 352 6.35 5.91 -12.92
C HIS A 352 7.38 5.11 -13.73
N TYR A 353 7.48 5.39 -15.02
CA TYR A 353 8.55 4.84 -15.83
C TYR A 353 9.91 5.45 -15.42
N CYS A 354 10.07 6.78 -15.48
CA CYS A 354 11.27 7.47 -14.98
C CYS A 354 11.66 7.04 -13.55
N VAL A 355 10.64 6.89 -12.70
CA VAL A 355 10.70 6.43 -11.33
C VAL A 355 11.33 5.04 -11.22
N ALA A 356 10.72 4.01 -11.81
CA ALA A 356 11.29 2.66 -11.76
C ALA A 356 12.65 2.57 -12.50
N ALA A 357 12.93 3.49 -13.43
CA ALA A 357 14.21 3.66 -14.11
C ALA A 357 15.35 4.21 -13.23
N GLU A 358 15.07 4.74 -12.05
CA GLU A 358 16.10 5.29 -11.16
C GLU A 358 16.38 4.37 -9.96
N LEU A 359 15.46 3.45 -9.61
CA LEU A 359 15.73 2.37 -8.62
C LEU A 359 16.31 1.11 -9.25
N ARG A 360 16.20 1.01 -10.58
CA ARG A 360 17.13 0.24 -11.41
C ARG A 360 17.71 1.18 -12.46
N PRO A 361 18.73 2.00 -12.10
CA PRO A 361 19.43 2.89 -13.04
C PRO A 361 20.24 2.11 -14.08
N ASP A 362 20.35 0.80 -13.88
CA ASP A 362 20.85 -0.25 -14.75
C ASP A 362 19.75 -0.91 -15.64
N ALA A 363 18.48 -0.49 -15.56
CA ALA A 363 17.38 -1.01 -16.37
C ALA A 363 16.96 -0.06 -17.53
N PRO A 364 17.52 -0.21 -18.75
CA PRO A 364 17.22 0.67 -19.88
C PRO A 364 15.75 0.65 -20.33
N ALA A 365 15.03 -0.44 -20.08
CA ALA A 365 13.61 -0.62 -20.42
C ALA A 365 12.70 0.51 -19.90
N ILE A 366 13.14 1.20 -18.84
CA ILE A 366 12.29 2.12 -18.09
C ILE A 366 12.66 3.59 -18.38
N VAL A 367 13.93 3.87 -18.69
CA VAL A 367 14.37 5.08 -19.41
C VAL A 367 13.79 5.09 -20.83
N ARG A 368 13.61 3.92 -21.47
CA ARG A 368 12.90 3.78 -22.73
C ARG A 368 11.43 4.19 -22.62
N ASN A 369 10.70 3.73 -21.60
CA ASN A 369 9.27 4.05 -21.47
C ASN A 369 9.03 5.54 -21.14
N LEU A 370 9.95 6.18 -20.42
CA LEU A 370 10.08 7.64 -20.32
C LEU A 370 10.21 8.30 -21.72
N GLY A 371 11.04 7.74 -22.61
CA GLY A 371 11.20 8.19 -24.00
C GLY A 371 9.95 8.00 -24.87
N LEU A 372 9.29 6.83 -24.79
CA LEU A 372 8.08 6.51 -25.55
C LEU A 372 6.96 7.51 -25.28
N ALA A 373 6.74 7.87 -24.03
CA ALA A 373 5.70 8.82 -23.69
C ALA A 373 6.15 10.30 -23.76
N TYR A 374 7.45 10.60 -23.93
CA TYR A 374 7.86 11.88 -24.55
C TYR A 374 7.48 11.94 -26.04
N ALA A 375 7.61 10.84 -26.78
CA ALA A 375 7.20 10.77 -28.19
C ALA A 375 5.67 10.87 -28.35
N SER A 376 4.88 10.32 -27.41
CA SER A 376 3.42 10.54 -27.33
C SER A 376 3.01 11.98 -26.99
N LEU A 377 3.95 12.86 -26.63
CA LEU A 377 3.77 14.30 -26.42
C LEU A 377 4.45 15.14 -27.52
N GLU A 378 4.88 14.50 -28.62
CA GLU A 378 5.67 15.09 -29.70
C GLU A 378 6.97 15.80 -29.26
N GLN A 379 7.51 15.46 -28.09
CA GLN A 379 8.74 16.05 -27.56
C GLN A 379 9.99 15.35 -28.12
N TRP A 380 10.13 15.42 -29.45
CA TRP A 380 11.07 14.63 -30.24
C TRP A 380 12.52 14.71 -29.76
N ASP A 381 13.04 15.90 -29.42
CA ASP A 381 14.41 16.05 -28.90
C ASP A 381 14.65 15.39 -27.54
N LYS A 382 13.63 15.32 -26.68
CA LYS A 382 13.72 14.61 -25.40
C LYS A 382 13.59 13.12 -25.58
N ALA A 383 12.75 12.66 -26.51
CA ALA A 383 12.70 11.27 -26.92
C ALA A 383 14.07 10.82 -27.46
N VAL A 384 14.70 11.60 -28.35
CA VAL A 384 16.09 11.37 -28.82
C VAL A 384 17.08 11.25 -27.66
N GLN A 385 17.07 12.16 -26.67
CA GLN A 385 17.98 12.05 -25.53
C GLN A 385 17.66 10.87 -24.58
N ALA A 386 16.38 10.56 -24.34
CA ALA A 386 15.97 9.44 -23.50
C ALA A 386 16.38 8.10 -24.12
N TYR A 387 16.13 7.93 -25.43
CA TYR A 387 16.63 6.79 -26.18
C TYR A 387 18.16 6.78 -26.24
N GLY A 388 18.83 7.94 -26.37
CA GLY A 388 20.29 8.04 -26.29
C GLY A 388 20.87 7.58 -24.94
N LYS A 389 20.21 7.90 -23.81
CA LYS A 389 20.60 7.41 -22.48
C LYS A 389 20.37 5.91 -22.33
N ALA A 390 19.27 5.38 -22.85
CA ALA A 390 19.02 3.95 -22.83
C ALA A 390 19.95 3.19 -23.81
N LEU A 391 20.33 3.77 -24.96
CA LEU A 391 21.31 3.23 -25.91
C LEU A 391 22.73 3.21 -25.32
N ALA A 392 23.08 4.18 -24.47
CA ALA A 392 24.33 4.14 -23.72
C ALA A 392 24.42 2.97 -22.70
N LEU A 393 23.29 2.33 -22.40
CA LEU A 393 23.19 1.11 -21.59
C LEU A 393 22.91 -0.15 -22.43
N ALA A 394 22.35 0.00 -23.65
CA ALA A 394 21.98 -1.08 -24.56
C ALA A 394 22.09 -0.62 -26.05
N PRO A 395 23.31 -0.60 -26.64
CA PRO A 395 23.58 0.13 -27.88
C PRO A 395 23.03 -0.53 -29.16
N ASP A 396 22.92 -1.86 -29.19
CA ASP A 396 22.47 -2.62 -30.37
C ASP A 396 20.95 -2.87 -30.40
N ASP A 397 20.18 -2.31 -29.46
CA ASP A 397 18.72 -2.50 -29.33
C ASP A 397 17.97 -1.95 -30.57
N PRO A 398 17.36 -2.81 -31.42
CA PRO A 398 16.74 -2.38 -32.66
C PRO A 398 15.43 -1.62 -32.45
N GLU A 399 14.71 -1.82 -31.34
CA GLU A 399 13.51 -1.01 -31.05
C GLU A 399 13.92 0.41 -30.66
N LEU A 400 14.92 0.52 -29.79
CA LEU A 400 15.43 1.78 -29.27
C LEU A 400 16.18 2.60 -30.34
N LEU A 401 16.97 1.94 -31.20
CA LEU A 401 17.54 2.53 -32.41
C LEU A 401 16.46 3.07 -33.34
N THR A 402 15.36 2.32 -33.55
CA THR A 402 14.28 2.73 -34.45
C THR A 402 13.41 3.85 -33.87
N ASP A 403 13.11 3.82 -32.57
CA ASP A 403 12.38 4.89 -31.89
C ASP A 403 13.23 6.18 -31.83
N ALA A 404 14.56 6.08 -31.69
CA ALA A 404 15.49 7.18 -31.90
C ALA A 404 15.51 7.67 -33.36
N ALA A 405 15.51 6.77 -34.36
CA ALA A 405 15.50 7.14 -35.78
C ALA A 405 14.23 7.93 -36.14
N VAL A 406 13.06 7.53 -35.63
CA VAL A 406 11.79 8.27 -35.78
C VAL A 406 11.88 9.63 -35.11
N ALA A 407 12.37 9.70 -33.87
CA ALA A 407 12.46 10.96 -33.14
C ALA A 407 13.46 11.94 -33.80
N GLN A 408 14.59 11.46 -34.32
CA GLN A 408 15.53 12.27 -35.11
C GLN A 408 14.91 12.78 -36.42
N GLN A 409 14.15 11.96 -37.13
CA GLN A 409 13.45 12.38 -38.35
C GLN A 409 12.42 13.48 -38.04
N ARG A 410 11.72 13.37 -36.91
CA ARG A 410 10.73 14.34 -36.44
C ARG A 410 11.35 15.64 -35.94
N SER A 411 12.53 15.60 -35.33
CA SER A 411 13.33 16.77 -34.96
C SER A 411 14.20 17.32 -36.12
N GLY A 412 13.92 16.95 -37.37
CA GLY A 412 14.59 17.46 -38.57
C GLY A 412 16.03 16.96 -38.82
N ARG A 413 16.56 16.03 -38.02
CA ARG A 413 17.94 15.50 -38.14
C ARG A 413 18.01 14.30 -39.09
N ALA A 414 17.73 14.55 -40.37
CA ALA A 414 17.55 13.51 -41.39
C ALA A 414 18.77 12.57 -41.55
N GLU A 415 20.00 13.08 -41.53
CA GLU A 415 21.22 12.25 -41.68
C GLU A 415 21.41 11.30 -40.48
N GLY A 416 21.19 11.79 -39.26
CA GLY A 416 21.22 10.97 -38.05
C GLY A 416 20.10 9.92 -38.02
N SER A 417 18.94 10.23 -38.60
CA SER A 417 17.86 9.26 -38.79
C SER A 417 18.24 8.16 -39.79
N ALA A 418 18.80 8.52 -40.95
CA ALA A 418 19.24 7.56 -41.96
C ALA A 418 20.33 6.60 -41.45
N ALA A 419 21.28 7.11 -40.65
CA ALA A 419 22.30 6.29 -40.00
C ALA A 419 21.71 5.29 -39.00
N LEU A 420 20.78 5.73 -38.12
CA LEU A 420 20.10 4.86 -37.17
C LEU A 420 19.21 3.81 -37.86
N TYR A 421 18.53 4.17 -38.95
CA TYR A 421 17.78 3.22 -39.77
C TYR A 421 18.68 2.17 -40.43
N GLN A 422 19.84 2.55 -40.98
CA GLN A 422 20.76 1.58 -41.58
C GLN A 422 21.43 0.69 -40.53
N ALA A 423 21.69 1.20 -39.31
CA ALA A 423 22.11 0.37 -38.18
C ALA A 423 21.03 -0.66 -37.81
N ALA A 424 19.78 -0.22 -37.64
CA ALA A 424 18.64 -1.10 -37.34
C ALA A 424 18.32 -2.12 -38.45
N LEU A 425 18.66 -1.85 -39.71
CA LEU A 425 18.57 -2.82 -40.82
C LEU A 425 19.70 -3.86 -40.82
N ASN A 426 20.81 -3.57 -40.13
CA ASN A 426 22.00 -4.44 -40.06
C ASN A 426 22.03 -5.29 -38.78
N THR A 427 21.33 -4.89 -37.70
CA THR A 427 21.17 -5.68 -36.47
C THR A 427 20.06 -6.73 -36.54
N VAL A 428 19.30 -6.78 -37.64
CA VAL A 428 18.19 -7.74 -37.84
C VAL A 428 18.40 -8.57 -39.10
N ASP A 429 18.10 -9.86 -39.04
CA ASP A 429 18.29 -10.76 -40.19
C ASP A 429 17.03 -10.92 -41.05
N SER A 430 15.84 -11.01 -40.46
CA SER A 430 14.63 -11.35 -41.21
C SER A 430 14.16 -10.21 -42.13
N ALA A 431 13.54 -10.59 -43.26
CA ALA A 431 12.90 -9.62 -44.15
C ALA A 431 11.72 -8.88 -43.48
N ALA A 432 11.07 -9.48 -42.48
CA ALA A 432 9.93 -8.90 -41.79
C ALA A 432 10.33 -7.78 -40.80
N GLU A 433 11.46 -7.93 -40.11
CA GLU A 433 12.02 -6.88 -39.26
C GLU A 433 12.57 -5.73 -40.11
N LYS A 434 13.27 -6.05 -41.21
CA LYS A 434 13.71 -5.06 -42.21
C LYS A 434 12.52 -4.25 -42.74
N GLU A 435 11.38 -4.90 -43.04
CA GLU A 435 10.16 -4.21 -43.45
C GLU A 435 9.52 -3.37 -42.33
N ARG A 436 9.52 -3.81 -41.06
CA ARG A 436 9.06 -2.95 -39.93
C ARG A 436 9.86 -1.65 -39.84
N VAL A 437 11.18 -1.74 -40.00
CA VAL A 437 12.09 -0.58 -40.00
C VAL A 437 11.79 0.32 -41.20
N HIS A 438 11.68 -0.24 -42.42
CA HIS A 438 11.24 0.50 -43.61
C HIS A 438 9.84 1.12 -43.48
N SER A 439 8.93 0.51 -42.71
CA SER A 439 7.57 1.04 -42.49
C SER A 439 7.56 2.26 -41.57
N LYS A 440 8.24 2.22 -40.40
CA LYS A 440 8.39 3.41 -39.53
C LYS A 440 9.09 4.56 -40.28
N MET A 441 10.10 4.24 -41.10
CA MET A 441 10.77 5.17 -42.01
C MET A 441 9.80 5.84 -43.00
N ARG A 442 9.01 5.05 -43.76
CA ARG A 442 8.00 5.57 -44.70
C ARG A 442 6.95 6.45 -44.01
N GLY A 443 6.46 6.06 -42.84
CA GLY A 443 5.49 6.84 -42.06
C GLY A 443 6.02 8.22 -41.63
N ALA A 444 7.26 8.27 -41.14
CA ALA A 444 7.89 9.54 -40.73
C ALA A 444 8.16 10.49 -41.93
N ILE A 445 8.56 9.95 -43.09
CA ILE A 445 8.80 10.72 -44.31
C ILE A 445 7.50 11.29 -44.89
N THR A 446 6.40 10.53 -44.88
CA THR A 446 5.11 11.00 -45.42
C THR A 446 4.56 12.18 -44.63
N HIS A 447 4.66 12.15 -43.30
CA HIS A 447 4.11 13.20 -42.44
C HIS A 447 4.88 14.53 -42.51
N LEU A 448 6.15 14.51 -42.94
CA LEU A 448 6.91 15.72 -43.29
C LEU A 448 6.42 16.35 -44.59
N LYS A 449 6.06 15.55 -45.59
CA LYS A 449 5.53 16.06 -46.88
C LYS A 449 4.16 16.71 -46.72
N SER A 450 3.33 16.24 -45.79
CA SER A 450 2.02 16.84 -45.48
C SER A 450 2.11 18.11 -44.62
N ALA A 451 3.26 18.43 -44.03
CA ALA A 451 3.48 19.63 -43.23
C ALA A 451 3.88 20.87 -44.07
N ILE A 452 4.07 20.69 -45.38
CA ILE A 452 4.38 21.76 -46.34
C ILE A 452 3.08 22.08 -47.11
N PRO A 453 2.52 23.30 -47.04
CA PRO A 453 1.33 23.67 -47.79
C PRO A 453 1.56 23.54 -49.31
N VAL A 454 0.72 22.74 -49.97
CA VAL A 454 0.90 22.32 -51.37
C VAL A 454 0.80 23.48 -52.37
N ASP A 455 0.05 24.54 -52.03
CA ASP A 455 -0.33 25.60 -52.96
C ASP A 455 0.73 26.72 -53.16
N GLN A 456 1.86 26.70 -52.42
CA GLN A 456 2.75 27.87 -52.32
C GLN A 456 4.06 27.82 -53.12
N VAL A 457 4.67 26.65 -53.39
CA VAL A 457 6.00 26.58 -54.05
C VAL A 457 6.07 25.40 -55.03
N GLY A 458 5.86 25.63 -56.34
CA GLY A 458 5.66 24.51 -57.26
C GLY A 458 5.81 24.69 -58.78
N ARG A 459 6.21 25.85 -59.34
CA ARG A 459 6.70 25.92 -60.74
C ARG A 459 7.92 26.86 -60.88
N PRO A 460 8.99 26.48 -61.61
CA PRO A 460 10.24 27.24 -61.60
C PRO A 460 10.41 28.19 -62.80
N ASN A 461 11.18 29.26 -62.57
CA ASN A 461 11.93 30.10 -63.52
C ASN A 461 11.26 30.63 -64.80
N SER A 462 11.10 31.95 -64.84
CA SER A 462 11.71 32.77 -65.91
C SER A 462 11.98 34.21 -65.44
N ASP A 463 13.20 34.68 -65.70
CA ASP A 463 13.64 36.09 -65.80
C ASP A 463 13.78 37.00 -64.55
N SER A 464 14.55 38.08 -64.78
CA SER A 464 14.84 39.26 -63.94
C SER A 464 15.74 39.09 -62.71
N ALA A 465 17.03 39.31 -62.94
CA ALA A 465 18.07 39.45 -61.93
C ALA A 465 17.93 40.72 -61.06
N LYS A 466 18.31 40.61 -59.78
CA LYS A 466 19.51 41.28 -59.25
C LYS A 466 19.98 40.67 -57.93
#